data_AF-A0A3D4MB51-F1
#
_entry.id   AF-A0A3D4MB51-F1
#
_cell.length_a   1.000
_cell.length_b   1.000
_cell.length_c   1.000
_cell.angle_alpha   90.00
_cell.angle_beta   90.00
_cell.angle_gamma   90.00
#
_symmetry.space_group_name_H-M   'P 1'
#
loop_
_entity.id
_entity.type
_entity.pdbx_description
1 polymer ?
#
loop_
_entity_poly.entity_id
_entity_poly.type
_entity_poly.pdbx_seq_one_letter_code
_entity_poly.pdbx_strand_id
1 'polypeptide(L)'
;MTTIPIEKTNALKAFREADEKGRALLTNLFGKEVLSDNVMDRIKTMDDVYAELGEEEFDKDGLTDDEIAYKEAKLIARALNEGWFPDMTDGTTKYYPWMKYTPGVGWSYYDYEFSISDSSVGSRLLLKSSTLAKYAATQFPNVYNNLFS
;
A
#
# COMPACT_ATOMS: atom_id res chain seq x y z
N MET A 1 2.21 -34.44 11.13
CA MET A 1 1.51 -33.64 10.10
C MET A 1 2.56 -33.19 9.11
N THR A 2 2.40 -33.53 7.84
CA THR A 2 3.36 -33.14 6.79
C THR A 2 2.88 -31.82 6.20
N THR A 3 3.67 -30.77 6.33
CA THR A 3 3.36 -29.45 5.74
C THR A 3 3.94 -29.37 4.34
N ILE A 4 3.13 -28.90 3.39
CA ILE A 4 3.57 -28.63 2.01
C ILE A 4 3.71 -27.11 1.89
N PRO A 5 4.94 -26.56 1.83
CA PRO A 5 5.13 -25.14 1.62
C PRO A 5 4.80 -24.80 0.16
N ILE A 6 3.94 -23.80 -0.05
CA ILE A 6 3.63 -23.26 -1.37
C ILE A 6 3.76 -21.74 -1.31
N GLU A 7 4.29 -21.13 -2.37
CA GLU A 7 4.32 -19.67 -2.45
C GLU A 7 2.92 -19.12 -2.72
N LYS A 8 2.54 -18.07 -2.00
CA LYS A 8 1.25 -17.40 -2.13
C LYS A 8 1.02 -16.88 -3.56
N THR A 9 2.07 -16.39 -4.21
CA THR A 9 2.08 -15.96 -5.62
C THR A 9 1.67 -17.08 -6.57
N ASN A 10 2.18 -18.29 -6.36
CA ASN A 10 1.85 -19.46 -7.16
C ASN A 10 0.42 -19.95 -6.89
N ALA A 11 -0.03 -19.89 -5.63
CA ALA A 11 -1.42 -20.22 -5.27
C ALA A 11 -2.42 -19.23 -5.90
N LEU A 12 -2.12 -17.92 -5.88
CA LEU A 12 -2.92 -16.87 -6.52
C LEU A 12 -2.94 -17.03 -8.04
N LYS A 13 -1.80 -17.33 -8.66
CA LYS A 13 -1.73 -17.60 -10.10
C LYS A 13 -2.58 -18.83 -10.47
N ALA A 14 -2.46 -19.92 -9.72
CA ALA A 14 -3.28 -21.11 -9.92
C ALA A 14 -4.78 -20.82 -9.74
N PHE A 15 -5.15 -19.95 -8.80
CA PHE A 15 -6.54 -19.53 -8.61
C PHE A 15 -7.09 -18.70 -9.77
N ARG A 16 -6.28 -17.79 -10.32
CA ARG A 16 -6.64 -16.98 -11.50
C ARG A 16 -6.79 -17.79 -12.78
N GLU A 17 -5.98 -18.85 -12.92
CA GLU A 17 -5.98 -19.74 -14.09
C GLU A 17 -6.96 -20.91 -13.98
N ALA A 18 -7.52 -21.16 -12.78
CA ALA A 18 -8.42 -22.29 -12.53
C ALA A 18 -9.86 -22.08 -13.04
N ASP A 19 -10.51 -23.19 -13.37
CA ASP A 19 -11.95 -23.26 -13.67
C ASP A 19 -12.81 -23.07 -12.41
N GLU A 20 -14.14 -23.06 -12.53
CA GLU A 20 -15.04 -22.89 -11.37
C GLU A 20 -14.80 -23.95 -10.28
N LYS A 21 -14.54 -25.21 -10.66
CA LYS A 21 -14.27 -26.29 -9.71
C LYS A 21 -12.90 -26.14 -9.05
N GLY A 22 -11.86 -25.78 -9.82
CA GLY A 22 -10.53 -25.50 -9.29
C GLY A 22 -10.53 -24.31 -8.32
N ARG A 23 -11.27 -23.24 -8.62
CA ARG A 23 -11.44 -22.09 -7.72
C ARG A 23 -12.14 -22.49 -6.41
N ALA A 24 -13.18 -23.32 -6.47
CA ALA A 24 -13.85 -23.81 -5.26
C ALA A 24 -12.91 -24.68 -4.38
N LEU A 25 -12.11 -25.55 -5.00
CA LEU A 25 -11.12 -26.37 -4.27
C LEU A 25 -10.04 -25.52 -3.61
N LEU A 26 -9.45 -24.59 -4.36
CA LEU A 26 -8.42 -23.69 -3.83
C LEU A 26 -8.98 -22.81 -2.70
N THR A 27 -10.21 -22.31 -2.84
CA THR A 27 -10.89 -21.55 -1.78
C THR A 27 -11.09 -22.38 -0.51
N ASN A 28 -11.44 -23.66 -0.64
CA ASN A 28 -11.59 -24.56 0.51
C ASN A 28 -10.25 -24.94 1.15
N LEU A 29 -9.16 -24.96 0.37
CA LEU A 29 -7.81 -25.33 0.85
C LEU A 29 -7.09 -24.17 1.55
N PHE A 30 -7.15 -22.96 0.95
CA PHE A 30 -6.37 -21.80 1.39
C PHE A 30 -7.21 -20.71 2.05
N GLY A 31 -8.55 -20.79 1.95
CA GLY A 31 -9.45 -19.75 2.41
C GLY A 31 -9.60 -18.62 1.40
N LYS A 32 -10.79 -18.01 1.38
CA LYS A 32 -11.14 -16.92 0.46
C LYS A 32 -10.31 -15.66 0.69
N GLU A 33 -9.88 -15.43 1.93
CA GLU A 33 -9.04 -14.31 2.36
C GLU A 33 -7.69 -14.31 1.63
N VAL A 34 -7.11 -15.51 1.42
CA VAL A 34 -5.76 -15.67 0.87
C VAL A 34 -5.77 -15.60 -0.66
N LEU A 35 -6.90 -15.95 -1.28
CA LEU A 35 -7.07 -16.07 -2.73
C LEU A 35 -7.86 -14.90 -3.35
N SER A 36 -8.09 -13.81 -2.62
CA SER A 36 -8.79 -12.66 -3.19
C SER A 36 -7.94 -12.02 -4.28
N ASP A 37 -8.54 -11.77 -5.45
CA ASP A 37 -7.87 -11.07 -6.54
C ASP A 37 -7.52 -9.62 -6.19
N ASN A 38 -8.29 -9.02 -5.28
CA ASN A 38 -8.12 -7.65 -4.85
C ASN A 38 -7.13 -7.55 -3.68
N VAL A 39 -6.05 -6.81 -3.89
CA VAL A 39 -4.99 -6.56 -2.91
C VAL A 39 -5.50 -5.84 -1.64
N MET A 40 -6.55 -5.01 -1.77
CA MET A 40 -7.15 -4.30 -0.64
C MET A 40 -7.88 -5.23 0.35
N ASP A 41 -8.31 -6.41 -0.11
CA ASP A 41 -8.95 -7.39 0.77
C ASP A 41 -7.90 -8.24 1.50
N ARG A 42 -6.69 -8.36 0.94
CA ARG A 42 -5.57 -9.13 1.51
C ARG A 42 -4.75 -8.33 2.53
N ILE A 43 -4.57 -7.03 2.30
CA ILE A 43 -3.68 -6.19 3.10
C ILE A 43 -4.50 -5.26 4.00
N LYS A 44 -4.70 -5.64 5.27
CA LYS A 44 -5.43 -4.81 6.25
C LYS A 44 -4.54 -4.32 7.38
N THR A 45 -3.51 -5.09 7.72
CA THR A 45 -2.58 -4.82 8.81
C THR A 45 -1.14 -4.81 8.30
N MET A 46 -0.21 -4.33 9.14
CA MET A 46 1.20 -4.33 8.78
C MET A 46 1.78 -5.75 8.73
N ASP A 47 1.26 -6.66 9.55
CA ASP A 47 1.59 -8.09 9.49
C ASP A 47 1.20 -8.69 8.14
N ASP A 48 0.06 -8.29 7.57
CA ASP A 48 -0.34 -8.71 6.22
C ASP A 48 0.62 -8.17 5.16
N VAL A 49 1.17 -6.97 5.35
CA VAL A 49 2.17 -6.37 4.44
C VAL A 49 3.46 -7.19 4.48
N TYR A 50 3.96 -7.52 5.67
CA TYR A 50 5.13 -8.37 5.86
C TYR A 50 4.91 -9.76 5.25
N ALA A 51 3.75 -10.37 5.48
CA ALA A 51 3.38 -11.67 4.93
C ALA A 51 3.22 -11.66 3.39
N GLU A 52 2.69 -10.58 2.81
CA GLU A 52 2.57 -10.42 1.36
C GLU A 52 3.95 -10.27 0.69
N LEU A 53 4.88 -9.57 1.34
CA LEU A 53 6.23 -9.36 0.84
C LEU A 53 7.19 -10.52 1.16
N GLY A 54 6.83 -11.39 2.11
CA GLY A 54 7.72 -12.43 2.63
C GLY A 54 8.91 -11.85 3.40
N GLU A 55 8.74 -10.67 4.01
CA GLU A 55 9.76 -9.98 4.79
C GLU A 55 9.44 -10.06 6.29
N GLU A 56 10.46 -10.14 7.14
CA GLU A 56 10.28 -10.04 8.60
C GLU A 56 10.12 -8.58 9.03
N GLU A 57 9.55 -8.37 10.22
CA GLU A 57 9.48 -7.04 10.81
C GLU A 57 10.88 -6.45 10.96
N PHE A 58 11.07 -5.22 10.46
CA PHE A 58 12.38 -4.57 10.53
C PHE A 58 12.68 -4.07 11.94
N ASP A 59 13.97 -4.03 12.27
CA ASP A 59 14.42 -3.49 13.55
C ASP A 59 14.10 -1.99 13.66
N LYS A 60 13.36 -1.65 14.72
CA LYS A 60 12.92 -0.29 15.05
C LYS A 60 13.87 0.41 16.03
N ASP A 61 14.85 -0.31 16.59
CA ASP A 61 15.78 0.26 17.56
C ASP A 61 16.61 1.39 16.94
N GLY A 62 16.60 2.53 17.62
CA GLY A 62 17.37 3.72 17.24
C GLY A 62 16.77 4.55 16.09
N LEU A 63 15.56 4.22 15.61
CA LEU A 63 14.85 5.02 14.61
C LEU A 63 13.90 6.01 15.28
N THR A 64 13.71 7.16 14.64
CA THR A 64 12.66 8.12 15.01
C THR A 64 11.30 7.68 14.45
N ASP A 65 10.21 8.21 15.02
CA ASP A 65 8.84 7.84 14.63
C ASP A 65 8.56 8.09 13.14
N ASP A 66 9.13 9.17 12.57
CA ASP A 66 9.04 9.50 11.15
C ASP A 66 9.84 8.54 10.26
N GLU A 67 11.00 8.05 10.72
CA GLU A 67 11.80 7.06 9.99
C GLU A 67 11.11 5.69 9.95
N ILE A 68 10.50 5.29 11.07
CA ILE A 68 9.67 4.08 11.16
C ILE A 68 8.48 4.21 10.21
N ALA A 69 7.74 5.32 10.31
CA ALA A 69 6.61 5.61 9.44
C ALA A 69 6.99 5.61 7.95
N TYR A 70 8.15 6.18 7.61
CA TYR A 70 8.64 6.19 6.24
C TYR A 70 8.99 4.79 5.73
N LYS A 71 9.59 3.94 6.56
CA LYS A 71 9.86 2.54 6.22
C LYS A 71 8.56 1.75 6.03
N GLU A 72 7.61 1.87 6.95
CA GLU A 72 6.31 1.20 6.87
C GLU A 72 5.53 1.65 5.63
N ALA A 73 5.50 2.95 5.34
CA ALA A 73 4.81 3.48 4.17
C ALA A 73 5.39 2.93 2.86
N LYS A 74 6.72 2.75 2.77
CA LYS A 74 7.38 2.11 1.60
C LYS A 74 6.95 0.67 1.42
N LEU A 75 6.86 -0.09 2.51
CA LEU A 75 6.42 -1.48 2.50
C LEU A 75 4.95 -1.58 2.06
N ILE A 76 4.07 -0.74 2.61
CA ILE A 76 2.66 -0.64 2.19
C ILE A 76 2.56 -0.35 0.70
N ALA A 77 3.31 0.63 0.19
CA ALA A 77 3.29 0.98 -1.22
C ALA A 77 3.77 -0.19 -2.11
N ARG A 78 4.84 -0.89 -1.72
CA ARG A 78 5.34 -2.08 -2.45
C ARG A 78 4.31 -3.20 -2.48
N ALA A 79 3.69 -3.49 -1.35
CA ALA A 79 2.74 -4.58 -1.23
C ALA A 79 1.43 -4.28 -1.98
N LEU A 80 0.87 -3.08 -1.83
CA LEU A 80 -0.32 -2.65 -2.57
C LEU A 80 -0.08 -2.55 -4.09
N ASN A 81 1.15 -2.29 -4.52
CA ASN A 81 1.52 -2.26 -5.93
C ASN A 81 1.82 -3.65 -6.51
N GLU A 82 1.83 -4.71 -5.70
CA GLU A 82 2.15 -6.08 -6.12
C GLU A 82 3.45 -6.14 -6.96
N GLY A 83 4.50 -5.43 -6.50
CA GLY A 83 5.81 -5.40 -7.18
C GLY A 83 5.90 -4.48 -8.40
N TRP A 84 4.88 -3.67 -8.70
CA TRP A 84 4.99 -2.63 -9.72
C TRP A 84 5.82 -1.45 -9.23
N PHE A 85 6.76 -1.06 -10.06
CA PHE A 85 7.56 0.15 -9.87
C PHE A 85 7.10 1.22 -10.85
N PRO A 86 6.86 2.45 -10.37
CA PRO A 86 6.40 3.53 -11.22
C PRO A 86 7.52 3.98 -12.17
N ASP A 87 7.26 3.95 -13.48
CA ASP A 87 8.15 4.53 -14.48
C ASP A 87 7.89 6.03 -14.57
N MET A 88 8.86 6.88 -14.21
CA MET A 88 8.71 8.34 -14.23
C MET A 88 8.67 8.95 -15.64
N THR A 89 8.96 8.17 -16.69
CA THR A 89 9.15 8.67 -18.06
C THR A 89 7.95 8.43 -18.98
N ASP A 90 6.94 7.70 -18.51
CA ASP A 90 5.81 7.22 -19.31
C ASP A 90 4.66 8.24 -19.48
N GLY A 91 4.72 9.38 -18.78
CA GLY A 91 3.66 10.40 -18.77
C GLY A 91 2.35 9.94 -18.12
N THR A 92 2.31 8.78 -17.45
CA THR A 92 1.10 8.27 -16.82
C THR A 92 0.85 8.93 -15.46
N THR A 93 -0.43 9.13 -15.13
CA THR A 93 -0.82 9.67 -13.83
C THR A 93 -0.54 8.66 -12.73
N LYS A 94 0.30 9.05 -11.77
CA LYS A 94 0.62 8.28 -10.56
C LYS A 94 -0.05 8.90 -9.35
N TYR A 95 -0.53 8.07 -8.44
CA TYR A 95 -1.31 8.52 -7.29
C TYR A 95 -0.49 8.38 -6.01
N TYR A 96 -0.74 9.25 -5.04
CA TYR A 96 -0.17 9.15 -3.70
C TYR A 96 -1.29 9.23 -2.66
N PRO A 97 -1.10 8.64 -1.47
CA PRO A 97 -2.10 8.71 -0.39
C PRO A 97 -2.41 10.16 -0.06
N TRP A 98 -3.68 10.55 -0.18
CA TRP A 98 -4.15 11.90 0.12
C TRP A 98 -4.99 11.85 1.40
N MET A 99 -4.64 12.72 2.35
CA MET A 99 -5.32 12.82 3.64
C MET A 99 -5.92 14.21 3.78
N LYS A 100 -7.13 14.27 4.33
CA LYS A 100 -7.77 15.55 4.62
C LYS A 100 -7.28 16.07 5.98
N TYR A 101 -6.26 16.90 5.96
CA TYR A 101 -5.84 17.63 7.16
C TYR A 101 -6.76 18.82 7.39
N THR A 102 -7.30 18.94 8.61
CA THR A 102 -8.03 20.14 9.05
C THR A 102 -7.10 20.92 9.97
N PRO A 103 -6.47 22.02 9.52
CA PRO A 103 -5.56 22.78 10.37
C PRO A 103 -6.32 23.42 11.54
N GLY A 104 -5.80 23.28 12.76
CA GLY A 104 -6.33 23.92 13.97
C GLY A 104 -6.00 25.41 14.09
N VAL A 105 -5.14 25.93 13.22
CA VAL A 105 -4.79 27.36 13.11
C VAL A 105 -4.87 27.76 11.64
N GLY A 106 -5.64 28.81 11.35
CA GLY A 106 -5.78 29.34 10.00
C GLY A 106 -4.49 30.02 9.57
N TRP A 107 -3.97 29.64 8.41
CA TRP A 107 -2.91 30.39 7.75
C TRP A 107 -3.50 31.73 7.30
N SER A 108 -3.13 32.83 7.96
CA SER A 108 -3.54 34.18 7.58
C SER A 108 -2.64 34.68 6.45
N TYR A 109 -3.22 34.84 5.26
CA TYR A 109 -2.57 35.48 4.12
C TYR A 109 -3.16 36.90 3.97
N TYR A 110 -2.32 37.92 3.95
CA TYR A 110 -2.73 39.34 3.86
C TYR A 110 -2.92 39.81 2.41
N ASP A 111 -2.25 39.15 1.46
CA ASP A 111 -2.33 39.43 0.03
C ASP A 111 -2.02 38.15 -0.75
N TYR A 112 -2.79 37.83 -1.80
CA TYR A 112 -2.45 36.76 -2.73
C TYR A 112 -2.76 37.17 -4.18
N GLU A 113 -1.79 36.99 -5.06
CA GLU A 113 -2.00 37.03 -6.51
C GLU A 113 -2.13 35.57 -6.99
N PHE A 114 -3.22 35.23 -7.68
CA PHE A 114 -3.53 33.85 -8.08
C PHE A 114 -2.67 33.43 -9.28
N SER A 115 -1.43 33.05 -9.02
CA SER A 115 -0.60 32.33 -9.98
C SER A 115 -0.29 30.95 -9.40
N ILE A 116 -1.10 29.96 -9.78
CA ILE A 116 -0.88 28.55 -9.41
C ILE A 116 0.19 28.00 -10.35
N SER A 117 1.42 27.87 -9.83
CA SER A 117 2.45 27.03 -10.44
C SER A 117 2.64 25.81 -9.54
N ASP A 118 1.80 24.80 -9.74
CA ASP A 118 1.93 23.52 -9.03
C ASP A 118 3.04 22.68 -9.66
N SER A 119 4.05 22.32 -8.86
CA SER A 119 5.01 21.27 -9.19
C SER A 119 4.93 20.20 -8.12
N SER A 120 4.20 19.13 -8.40
CA SER A 120 4.06 17.99 -7.49
C SER A 120 5.32 17.12 -7.55
N VAL A 121 6.29 17.36 -6.68
CA VAL A 121 7.53 16.56 -6.55
C VAL A 121 7.38 15.49 -5.46
N GLY A 122 6.39 14.61 -5.61
CA GLY A 122 6.16 13.47 -4.72
C GLY A 122 6.39 12.15 -5.42
N SER A 123 7.65 11.80 -5.76
CA SER A 123 7.95 10.55 -6.49
C SER A 123 8.07 9.30 -5.62
N ARG A 124 7.92 9.45 -4.31
CA ARG A 124 8.11 8.39 -3.32
C ARG A 124 6.73 7.96 -2.80
N LEU A 125 6.48 6.64 -2.73
CA LEU A 125 5.21 6.01 -2.30
C LEU A 125 4.06 6.10 -3.32
N LEU A 126 4.38 6.06 -4.60
CA LEU A 126 3.36 6.12 -5.65
C LEU A 126 2.61 4.80 -5.80
N LEU A 127 1.31 4.91 -6.07
CA LEU A 127 0.38 3.81 -6.25
C LEU A 127 -0.22 3.85 -7.65
N LYS A 128 -0.56 2.66 -8.17
CA LYS A 128 -1.13 2.49 -9.53
C LYS A 128 -2.45 3.21 -9.75
N SER A 129 -3.26 3.40 -8.71
CA SER A 129 -4.62 3.93 -8.84
C SER A 129 -5.00 4.83 -7.67
N SER A 130 -5.93 5.76 -7.93
CA SER A 130 -6.50 6.64 -6.92
C SER A 130 -7.24 5.86 -5.83
N THR A 131 -7.86 4.73 -6.17
CA THR A 131 -8.54 3.86 -5.21
C THR A 131 -7.57 3.24 -4.22
N LEU A 132 -6.42 2.74 -4.70
CA LEU A 132 -5.36 2.21 -3.83
C LEU A 132 -4.78 3.30 -2.94
N ALA A 133 -4.57 4.50 -3.48
CA ALA A 133 -4.10 5.65 -2.71
C ALA A 133 -5.07 6.05 -1.59
N LYS A 134 -6.37 6.08 -1.88
CA LYS A 134 -7.41 6.34 -0.88
C LYS A 134 -7.45 5.23 0.17
N TYR A 135 -7.38 3.97 -0.25
CA TYR A 135 -7.37 2.81 0.64
C TYR A 135 -6.19 2.85 1.61
N ALA A 136 -4.98 3.09 1.11
CA ALA A 136 -3.77 3.19 1.93
C ALA A 136 -3.91 4.28 3.00
N ALA A 137 -4.37 5.48 2.63
CA ALA A 137 -4.59 6.59 3.56
C ALA A 137 -5.66 6.28 4.62
N THR A 138 -6.73 5.56 4.25
CA THR A 138 -7.81 5.21 5.19
C THR A 138 -7.46 4.04 6.10
N GLN A 139 -6.68 3.08 5.60
CA GLN A 139 -6.38 1.84 6.32
C GLN A 139 -5.18 2.01 7.26
N PHE A 140 -4.20 2.83 6.88
CA PHE A 140 -2.98 3.07 7.66
C PHE A 140 -2.82 4.54 8.09
N PRO A 141 -3.84 5.16 8.73
CA PRO A 141 -3.77 6.58 9.05
C PRO A 141 -2.62 6.92 10.01
N ASN A 142 -2.31 6.02 10.94
CA ASN A 142 -1.23 6.23 11.92
C ASN A 142 0.14 6.31 11.24
N VAL A 143 0.41 5.42 10.29
CA VAL A 143 1.67 5.42 9.53
C VAL A 143 1.83 6.73 8.77
N TYR A 144 0.78 7.16 8.05
CA TYR A 144 0.87 8.37 7.25
C TYR A 144 0.86 9.66 8.08
N ASN A 145 0.23 9.67 9.26
CA ASN A 145 0.27 10.82 10.16
C ASN A 145 1.66 11.00 10.80
N ASN A 146 2.32 9.90 11.16
CA ASN A 146 3.65 9.92 11.76
C ASN A 146 4.76 10.29 10.76
N LEU A 147 4.46 10.41 9.45
CA LEU A 147 5.42 10.97 8.48
C LEU A 147 5.71 12.46 8.72
N PHE A 148 4.86 13.15 9.47
CA PHE A 148 4.94 14.60 9.70
C PHE A 148 5.14 14.96 11.17
N SER A 149 5.36 13.98 12.04
CA SER A 149 5.58 14.16 13.48
C SER A 149 7.02 14.46 13.82
#